data_AF-A0A2D2CZ36-F1
#
_entry.id   AF-A0A2D2CZ36-F1
#
_cell.length_a   1.000
_cell.length_b   1.000
_cell.length_c   1.000
_cell.angle_alpha   90.00
_cell.angle_beta   90.00
_cell.angle_gamma   90.00
#
_symmetry.space_group_name_H-M   'P 1'
#
loop_
_entity.id
_entity.type
_entity.pdbx_description
1 polymer ?
#
loop_
_entity_poly.entity_id
_entity_poly.type
_entity_poly.pdbx_seq_one_letter_code
_entity_poly.pdbx_strand_id
1 'polypeptide(L)'
;MWDYSEKVKEHFFNPKNAGVLSTANAVGEVGALACGDALKLMLHIDPVTEIILDARFQAYGCGSAIASSSAVTELVIGKTLAQASAIGSRDIANHLGGLPVEKMHCAVMGYEALQSALAAFRGEARRFEHEEGALVCRCHGVDERVIEGAIREHQLTSVEQVTARTMAGSGCTTCYERIEDILVRVTAEALRIQEAAQIAAEAAAAQAKEPAPGTVTLLAARPRPAQPRAETPRPASAVAASSPLTPSSPLPPPSAGMTNLKKIRLIEETIEDLRVYLRKDGGDCELIDVDGSNVLVSLTGACVGCQMASVTVSGIQERLIAKLGIPMRVIPVGRNAHGL
;
A
#
# COMPACT_ATOMS: atom_id res chain seq x y z
N MET A 1 -10.73 7.68 -26.15
CA MET A 1 -10.28 6.30 -26.40
C MET A 1 -8.79 6.36 -26.60
N TRP A 2 -8.00 5.66 -25.77
CA TRP A 2 -6.54 5.68 -25.88
C TRP A 2 -6.10 4.98 -27.15
N ASP A 3 -5.09 5.52 -27.82
CA ASP A 3 -4.52 4.87 -29.01
C ASP A 3 -3.44 3.88 -28.55
N TYR A 4 -3.76 2.59 -28.63
CA TYR A 4 -2.87 1.50 -28.24
C TYR A 4 -2.24 0.87 -29.47
N SER A 5 -0.95 0.54 -29.36
CA SER A 5 -0.26 -0.22 -30.39
C SER A 5 -0.90 -1.60 -30.59
N GLU A 6 -0.67 -2.19 -31.77
CA GLU A 6 -1.12 -3.57 -32.05
C GLU A 6 -0.51 -4.58 -31.09
N LYS A 7 0.73 -4.36 -30.64
CA LYS A 7 1.36 -5.20 -29.62
C LYS A 7 0.64 -5.11 -28.28
N VAL A 8 0.27 -3.93 -27.81
CA VAL A 8 -0.50 -3.81 -26.55
C VAL A 8 -1.81 -4.59 -26.65
N LYS A 9 -2.50 -4.49 -27.79
CA LYS A 9 -3.73 -5.27 -28.03
C LYS A 9 -3.46 -6.77 -28.02
N GLU A 10 -2.40 -7.23 -28.69
CA GLU A 10 -2.02 -8.64 -28.73
C GLU A 10 -1.72 -9.19 -27.32
N HIS A 11 -0.87 -8.52 -26.54
CA HIS A 11 -0.54 -8.94 -25.19
C HIS A 11 -1.74 -8.85 -24.22
N PHE A 12 -2.73 -8.01 -24.52
CA PHE A 12 -3.97 -7.95 -23.74
C PHE A 12 -4.94 -9.09 -24.09
N PHE A 13 -5.20 -9.33 -25.37
CA PHE A 13 -6.15 -10.38 -25.80
C PHE A 13 -5.57 -11.79 -25.68
N ASN A 14 -4.26 -11.95 -25.90
CA ASN A 14 -3.54 -13.21 -25.84
C ASN A 14 -2.28 -13.07 -24.95
N PRO A 15 -2.45 -12.84 -23.63
CA PRO A 15 -1.33 -12.64 -22.72
C PRO A 15 -0.43 -13.89 -22.68
N LYS A 16 0.88 -13.68 -22.74
CA LYS A 16 1.87 -14.75 -22.64
C LYS A 16 2.13 -15.06 -21.18
N ASN A 17 2.33 -16.32 -20.84
CA ASN A 17 2.75 -16.75 -19.50
C ASN A 17 1.81 -16.34 -18.34
N ALA A 18 0.54 -16.06 -18.61
CA ALA A 18 -0.45 -15.85 -17.55
C ALA A 18 -0.67 -17.14 -16.74
N GLY A 19 -0.81 -17.00 -15.42
CA GLY A 19 -1.14 -18.09 -14.51
C GLY A 19 -0.21 -18.21 -13.31
N VAL A 20 -0.42 -19.27 -12.52
CA VAL A 20 0.37 -19.56 -11.32
C VAL A 20 1.58 -20.41 -11.69
N LEU A 21 2.75 -20.06 -11.12
CA LEU A 21 3.96 -20.88 -11.20
C LEU A 21 4.23 -21.52 -9.83
N SER A 22 3.89 -22.81 -9.68
CA SER A 22 4.07 -23.53 -8.41
C SER A 22 5.53 -23.80 -8.05
N THR A 23 6.43 -23.78 -9.03
CA THR A 23 7.88 -23.97 -8.86
C THR A 23 8.63 -22.65 -8.63
N ALA A 24 7.93 -21.53 -8.49
CA ALA A 24 8.55 -20.23 -8.32
C ALA A 24 9.38 -20.17 -7.03
N ASN A 25 10.61 -19.67 -7.14
CA ASN A 25 11.51 -19.41 -6.02
C ASN A 25 11.78 -17.91 -5.80
N ALA A 26 11.15 -17.07 -6.61
CA ALA A 26 11.24 -15.62 -6.54
C ALA A 26 9.87 -15.03 -6.88
N VAL A 27 9.32 -14.21 -5.99
CA VAL A 27 7.98 -13.64 -6.13
C VAL A 27 8.02 -12.16 -5.81
N GLY A 28 7.49 -11.34 -6.71
CA GLY A 28 7.31 -9.91 -6.54
C GLY A 28 5.82 -9.57 -6.60
N GLU A 29 5.33 -8.84 -5.61
CA GLU A 29 3.95 -8.40 -5.52
C GLU A 29 3.91 -6.88 -5.40
N VAL A 30 3.15 -6.24 -6.27
CA VAL A 30 2.94 -4.79 -6.30
C VAL A 30 1.50 -4.50 -6.65
N GLY A 31 0.99 -3.38 -6.15
CA GLY A 31 -0.34 -2.92 -6.49
C GLY A 31 -0.49 -1.45 -6.18
N ALA A 32 -1.35 -0.79 -6.95
CA ALA A 32 -1.64 0.62 -6.80
C ALA A 32 -3.12 0.78 -6.42
N LEU A 33 -3.36 1.22 -5.18
CA LEU A 33 -4.71 1.39 -4.64
C LEU A 33 -5.55 2.40 -5.44
N ALA A 34 -4.89 3.37 -6.06
CA ALA A 34 -5.56 4.45 -6.78
C ALA A 34 -6.18 4.01 -8.12
N CYS A 35 -5.49 3.16 -8.89
CA CYS A 35 -6.04 2.61 -10.14
C CYS A 35 -6.69 1.23 -9.97
N GLY A 36 -6.50 0.58 -8.82
CA GLY A 36 -7.03 -0.76 -8.54
C GLY A 36 -6.26 -1.88 -9.26
N ASP A 37 -5.11 -1.58 -9.84
CA ASP A 37 -4.27 -2.57 -10.51
C ASP A 37 -3.38 -3.29 -9.48
N ALA A 38 -3.23 -4.60 -9.63
CA ALA A 38 -2.36 -5.45 -8.81
C ALA A 38 -1.65 -6.47 -9.70
N LEU A 39 -0.36 -6.70 -9.43
CA LEU A 39 0.50 -7.61 -10.17
C LEU A 39 1.30 -8.48 -9.20
N LYS A 40 1.17 -9.79 -9.38
CA LYS A 40 2.04 -10.82 -8.80
C LYS A 40 2.87 -11.45 -9.92
N LEU A 41 4.17 -11.19 -9.90
CA LEU A 41 5.16 -11.79 -10.79
C LEU A 41 5.88 -12.94 -10.08
N MET A 42 5.95 -14.09 -10.74
CA MET A 42 6.55 -15.31 -10.21
C MET A 42 7.64 -15.79 -11.17
N LEU A 43 8.85 -15.97 -10.66
CA LEU A 43 10.00 -16.42 -11.45
C LEU A 43 10.54 -17.73 -10.87
N HIS A 44 11.01 -18.60 -11.77
CA HIS A 44 11.82 -19.76 -11.42
C HIS A 44 13.24 -19.52 -11.93
N ILE A 45 14.15 -19.31 -10.97
CA ILE A 45 15.54 -18.93 -11.23
C ILE A 45 16.44 -20.11 -10.84
N ASP A 46 17.36 -20.49 -11.71
CA ASP A 46 18.37 -21.48 -11.36
C ASP A 46 19.36 -20.89 -10.34
N PRO A 47 19.51 -21.46 -9.14
CA PRO A 47 20.39 -20.93 -8.10
C PRO A 47 21.88 -21.04 -8.42
N VAL A 48 22.27 -21.86 -9.40
CA VAL A 48 23.68 -22.03 -9.79
C VAL A 48 24.03 -21.11 -10.95
N THR A 49 23.17 -21.08 -11.98
CA THR A 49 23.45 -20.30 -13.19
C THR A 49 22.90 -18.88 -13.14
N GLU A 50 22.03 -18.58 -12.18
CA GLU A 50 21.30 -17.31 -12.04
C GLU A 50 20.46 -16.94 -13.28
N ILE A 51 20.07 -17.95 -14.06
CA ILE A 51 19.23 -17.80 -15.25
C ILE A 51 17.76 -17.97 -14.87
N ILE A 52 16.91 -17.09 -15.39
CA ILE A 52 15.45 -17.18 -15.25
C ILE A 52 14.94 -18.23 -16.25
N LEU A 53 14.53 -19.39 -15.75
CA LEU A 53 14.08 -20.53 -16.56
C LEU A 53 12.61 -20.42 -16.96
N ASP A 54 11.76 -19.95 -16.05
CA ASP A 54 10.34 -19.70 -16.32
C ASP A 54 9.89 -18.45 -15.56
N ALA A 55 8.91 -17.74 -16.12
CA ALA A 55 8.30 -16.57 -15.53
C ALA A 55 6.81 -16.62 -15.82
N ARG A 56 5.98 -16.39 -14.80
CA ARG A 56 4.53 -16.26 -14.94
C ARG A 56 4.00 -15.11 -14.12
N PHE A 57 2.81 -14.66 -14.46
CA PHE A 57 2.19 -13.56 -13.75
C PHE A 57 0.70 -13.81 -13.47
N GLN A 58 0.22 -13.17 -12.41
CA GLN A 58 -1.18 -12.93 -12.15
C GLN A 58 -1.37 -11.44 -12.01
N ALA A 59 -2.18 -10.84 -12.88
CA ALA A 59 -2.51 -9.44 -12.83
C ALA A 59 -4.02 -9.26 -12.72
N TYR A 60 -4.42 -8.27 -11.94
CA TYR A 60 -5.76 -7.71 -11.93
C TYR A 60 -5.63 -6.24 -12.29
N GLY A 61 -6.49 -5.73 -13.16
CA GLY A 61 -6.42 -4.33 -13.54
C GLY A 61 -6.79 -4.02 -14.99
N CYS A 62 -6.37 -2.85 -15.44
CA CYS A 62 -6.63 -2.38 -16.79
C CYS A 62 -5.85 -3.18 -17.86
N GLY A 63 -6.30 -3.10 -19.11
CA GLY A 63 -5.67 -3.85 -20.21
C GLY A 63 -4.19 -3.54 -20.43
N SER A 64 -3.76 -2.31 -20.11
CA SER A 64 -2.35 -1.91 -20.14
C SER A 64 -1.51 -2.63 -19.07
N ALA A 65 -2.06 -2.84 -17.85
CA ALA A 65 -1.38 -3.58 -16.80
C ALA A 65 -1.17 -5.05 -17.18
N ILE A 66 -2.19 -5.69 -17.77
CA ILE A 66 -2.09 -7.07 -18.28
C ILE A 66 -1.05 -7.14 -19.40
N ALA A 67 -1.08 -6.20 -20.35
CA ALA A 67 -0.11 -6.17 -21.45
C ALA A 67 1.34 -5.96 -20.95
N SER A 68 1.56 -5.03 -20.01
CA SER A 68 2.86 -4.81 -19.39
C SER A 68 3.36 -6.03 -18.62
N SER A 69 2.49 -6.72 -17.89
CA SER A 69 2.85 -7.93 -17.15
C SER A 69 3.27 -9.08 -18.07
N SER A 70 2.52 -9.26 -19.17
CA SER A 70 2.82 -10.19 -20.25
C SER A 70 4.19 -9.89 -20.89
N ALA A 71 4.43 -8.62 -21.24
CA ALA A 71 5.71 -8.18 -21.81
C ALA A 71 6.90 -8.42 -20.86
N VAL A 72 6.74 -8.18 -19.55
CA VAL A 72 7.78 -8.44 -18.55
C VAL A 72 8.20 -9.90 -18.59
N THR A 73 7.23 -10.84 -18.60
CA THR A 73 7.55 -12.27 -18.60
C THR A 73 8.34 -12.70 -19.84
N GLU A 74 7.99 -12.22 -21.04
CA GLU A 74 8.76 -12.53 -22.25
C GLU A 74 10.15 -11.91 -22.25
N LEU A 75 10.29 -10.69 -21.71
CA LEU A 75 11.57 -10.00 -21.65
C LEU A 75 12.56 -10.69 -20.70
N VAL A 76 12.11 -11.35 -19.63
CA VAL A 76 13.00 -11.87 -18.59
C VAL A 76 13.38 -13.33 -18.76
N ILE A 77 12.56 -14.15 -19.43
CA ILE A 77 12.86 -15.57 -19.64
C ILE A 77 14.16 -15.74 -20.42
N GLY A 78 15.06 -16.58 -19.92
CA GLY A 78 16.37 -16.85 -20.50
C GLY A 78 17.44 -15.79 -20.19
N LYS A 79 17.12 -14.72 -19.46
CA LYS A 79 18.11 -13.74 -19.00
C LYS A 79 18.72 -14.14 -17.65
N THR A 80 19.93 -13.64 -17.41
CA THR A 80 20.54 -13.70 -16.08
C THR A 80 19.96 -12.65 -15.14
N LEU A 81 20.15 -12.81 -13.82
CA LEU A 81 19.76 -11.79 -12.83
C LEU A 81 20.31 -10.40 -13.16
N ALA A 82 21.57 -10.32 -13.58
CA ALA A 82 22.21 -9.04 -13.95
C ALA A 82 21.50 -8.39 -15.15
N GLN A 83 21.20 -9.16 -16.19
CA GLN A 83 20.49 -8.66 -17.37
C GLN A 83 19.05 -8.28 -17.06
N ALA A 84 18.35 -9.07 -16.23
CA ALA A 84 16.99 -8.78 -15.82
C ALA A 84 16.92 -7.51 -14.95
N SER A 85 17.91 -7.30 -14.07
CA SER A 85 17.97 -6.10 -13.22
C SER A 85 18.16 -4.80 -14.01
N ALA A 86 18.73 -4.87 -15.22
CA ALA A 86 18.95 -3.73 -16.10
C ALA A 86 17.72 -3.33 -16.92
N ILE A 87 16.67 -4.16 -16.96
CA ILE A 87 15.43 -3.86 -17.67
C ILE A 87 14.69 -2.76 -16.90
N GLY A 88 14.40 -1.64 -17.57
CA GLY A 88 13.61 -0.54 -17.02
C GLY A 88 12.15 -0.54 -17.50
N SER A 89 11.34 0.33 -16.89
CA SER A 89 9.94 0.56 -17.30
C SER A 89 9.80 0.99 -18.77
N ARG A 90 10.76 1.76 -19.29
CA ARG A 90 10.81 2.13 -20.70
C ARG A 90 11.06 0.97 -21.63
N ASP A 91 11.91 0.01 -21.25
CA ASP A 91 12.16 -1.16 -22.10
C ASP A 91 10.89 -2.01 -22.24
N ILE A 92 10.11 -2.11 -21.17
CA ILE A 92 8.80 -2.76 -21.18
C ILE A 92 7.83 -2.00 -22.10
N ALA A 93 7.73 -0.68 -21.95
CA ALA A 93 6.88 0.14 -22.83
C ALA A 93 7.32 0.05 -24.30
N ASN A 94 8.63 0.08 -24.57
CA ASN A 94 9.20 -0.03 -25.91
C ASN A 94 8.94 -1.41 -26.53
N HIS A 95 9.02 -2.48 -25.72
CA HIS A 95 8.71 -3.83 -26.16
C HIS A 95 7.26 -3.93 -26.67
N LEU A 96 6.34 -3.25 -25.98
CA LEU A 96 4.95 -3.09 -26.35
C LEU A 96 4.71 -2.10 -27.51
N GLY A 97 5.74 -1.50 -28.11
CA GLY A 97 5.58 -0.51 -29.17
C GLY A 97 5.12 0.88 -28.67
N GLY A 98 5.32 1.14 -27.38
CA GLY A 98 4.93 2.37 -26.70
C GLY A 98 3.64 2.23 -25.90
N LEU A 99 3.51 3.09 -24.88
CA LEU A 99 2.28 3.27 -24.11
C LEU A 99 1.94 4.76 -24.05
N PRO A 100 0.65 5.13 -24.03
CA PRO A 100 0.21 6.49 -23.73
C PRO A 100 0.79 6.96 -22.40
N VAL A 101 1.12 8.25 -22.30
CA VAL A 101 1.82 8.83 -21.13
C VAL A 101 1.04 8.59 -19.84
N GLU A 102 -0.28 8.67 -19.91
CA GLU A 102 -1.21 8.47 -18.80
C GLU A 102 -1.27 7.02 -18.31
N LYS A 103 -0.80 6.07 -19.13
CA LYS A 103 -0.74 4.62 -18.83
C LYS A 103 0.67 4.11 -18.61
N MET A 104 1.66 5.01 -18.54
CA MET A 104 3.05 4.62 -18.25
C MET A 104 3.22 3.96 -16.87
N HIS A 105 2.36 4.25 -15.90
CA HIS A 105 2.38 3.61 -14.58
C HIS A 105 2.23 2.08 -14.65
N CYS A 106 1.55 1.53 -15.66
CA CYS A 106 1.46 0.08 -15.87
C CYS A 106 2.82 -0.56 -16.19
N ALA A 107 3.67 0.15 -16.93
CA ALA A 107 5.03 -0.31 -17.22
C ALA A 107 5.96 -0.13 -16.02
N VAL A 108 5.73 0.90 -15.20
CA VAL A 108 6.43 1.09 -13.92
C VAL A 108 6.11 -0.04 -12.96
N MET A 109 4.83 -0.39 -12.80
CA MET A 109 4.39 -1.50 -11.97
C MET A 109 5.03 -2.83 -12.41
N GLY A 110 5.10 -3.10 -13.73
CA GLY A 110 5.80 -4.28 -14.25
C GLY A 110 7.29 -4.31 -13.89
N TYR A 111 7.96 -3.15 -13.97
CA TYR A 111 9.35 -3.01 -13.55
C TYR A 111 9.53 -3.24 -12.04
N GLU A 112 8.70 -2.63 -11.20
CA GLU A 112 8.77 -2.78 -9.75
C GLU A 112 8.50 -4.22 -9.29
N ALA A 113 7.54 -4.89 -9.93
CA ALA A 113 7.29 -6.32 -9.71
C ALA A 113 8.54 -7.16 -10.00
N LEU A 114 9.22 -6.86 -11.10
CA LEU A 114 10.48 -7.52 -11.46
C LEU A 114 11.57 -7.26 -10.42
N GLN A 115 11.79 -6.01 -10.03
CA GLN A 115 12.80 -5.68 -9.03
C GLN A 115 12.49 -6.30 -7.67
N SER A 116 11.21 -6.36 -7.28
CA SER A 116 10.77 -7.01 -6.05
C SER A 116 11.01 -8.52 -6.09
N ALA A 117 10.71 -9.18 -7.22
CA ALA A 117 10.97 -10.61 -7.40
C ALA A 117 12.47 -10.93 -7.36
N LEU A 118 13.31 -10.12 -8.02
CA LEU A 118 14.76 -10.29 -8.01
C LEU A 118 15.36 -10.05 -6.61
N ALA A 119 14.85 -9.06 -5.87
CA ALA A 119 15.25 -8.83 -4.49
C ALA A 119 14.86 -10.00 -3.57
N ALA A 120 13.63 -10.52 -3.72
CA ALA A 120 13.15 -11.66 -2.96
C ALA A 120 14.02 -12.91 -3.17
N PHE A 121 14.50 -13.15 -4.40
CA PHE A 121 15.45 -14.23 -4.69
C PHE A 121 16.78 -14.08 -3.92
N ARG A 122 17.28 -12.85 -3.79
CA ARG A 122 18.49 -12.53 -3.03
C ARG A 122 18.29 -12.55 -1.51
N GLY A 123 17.07 -12.81 -1.03
CA GLY A 123 16.71 -12.74 0.38
C GLY A 123 16.49 -11.32 0.90
N GLU A 124 16.34 -10.35 0.00
CA GLU A 124 16.06 -8.95 0.33
C GLU A 124 14.55 -8.67 0.21
N ALA A 125 14.00 -7.89 1.14
CA ALA A 125 12.61 -7.45 1.06
C ALA A 125 12.57 -6.02 0.47
N ARG A 126 12.13 -5.90 -0.79
CA ARG A 126 11.85 -4.61 -1.42
C ARG A 126 10.34 -4.47 -1.63
N ARG A 127 9.74 -3.52 -0.92
CA ARG A 127 8.31 -3.16 -1.03
C ARG A 127 8.20 -1.79 -1.68
N PHE A 128 7.22 -1.64 -2.56
CA PHE A 128 6.85 -0.38 -3.17
C PHE A 128 5.43 -0.07 -2.70
N GLU A 129 5.25 1.03 -1.98
CA GLU A 129 3.95 1.54 -1.56
C GLU A 129 3.63 2.77 -2.42
N HIS A 130 2.55 2.70 -3.21
CA HIS A 130 2.12 3.82 -4.04
C HIS A 130 0.98 4.59 -3.36
N GLU A 131 1.28 5.78 -2.86
CA GLU A 131 0.30 6.85 -2.74
C GLU A 131 0.47 7.77 -3.96
N GLU A 132 -0.56 7.96 -4.79
CA GLU A 132 -0.41 8.76 -6.02
C GLU A 132 -0.27 10.28 -5.73
N GLY A 133 0.84 10.87 -6.17
CA GLY A 133 1.05 12.32 -6.28
C GLY A 133 0.85 12.87 -7.70
N ALA A 134 1.12 14.17 -7.91
CA ALA A 134 1.09 14.73 -9.26
C ALA A 134 2.23 14.16 -10.11
N LEU A 135 1.98 13.81 -11.38
CA LEU A 135 3.02 13.26 -12.27
C LEU A 135 4.16 14.27 -12.47
N VAL A 136 5.38 13.91 -12.09
CA VAL A 136 6.59 14.74 -12.21
C VAL A 136 7.40 14.31 -13.42
N CYS A 137 7.78 13.03 -13.49
CA CYS A 137 8.54 12.47 -14.60
C CYS A 137 7.63 11.70 -15.56
N ARG A 138 7.23 12.34 -16.66
CA ARG A 138 6.44 11.70 -17.73
C ARG A 138 7.12 10.48 -18.35
N CYS A 139 8.45 10.52 -18.43
CA CYS A 139 9.26 9.51 -19.08
C CYS A 139 9.32 8.17 -18.35
N HIS A 140 9.35 8.23 -17.03
CA HIS A 140 9.46 7.07 -16.16
C HIS A 140 8.19 6.85 -15.34
N GLY A 141 7.13 7.63 -15.59
CA GLY A 141 5.87 7.52 -14.85
C GLY A 141 6.00 7.82 -13.36
N VAL A 142 6.96 8.66 -12.95
CA VAL A 142 7.22 8.93 -11.53
C VAL A 142 6.42 10.15 -11.07
N ASP A 143 5.62 9.96 -10.04
CA ASP A 143 4.86 11.02 -9.39
C ASP A 143 5.64 11.70 -8.24
N GLU A 144 5.08 12.82 -7.79
CA GLU A 144 5.63 13.67 -6.75
C GLU A 144 5.78 12.93 -5.41
N ARG A 145 4.83 12.08 -5.03
CA ARG A 145 4.88 11.38 -3.73
C ARG A 145 5.96 10.32 -3.70
N VAL A 146 6.21 9.63 -4.82
CA VAL A 146 7.37 8.72 -4.94
C VAL A 146 8.69 9.47 -4.71
N ILE A 147 8.82 10.67 -5.27
CA ILE A 147 10.02 11.51 -5.08
C ILE A 147 10.11 11.99 -3.63
N GLU A 148 9.01 12.51 -3.06
CA GLU A 148 8.97 12.95 -1.66
C GLU A 148 9.31 11.82 -0.69
N GLY A 149 8.73 10.64 -0.88
CA GLY A 149 8.97 9.45 -0.09
C GLY A 149 10.44 9.04 -0.16
N ALA A 150 11.02 8.98 -1.36
CA ALA A 150 12.44 8.65 -1.54
C ALA A 150 13.36 9.66 -0.84
N ILE A 151 13.04 10.96 -0.91
CA ILE A 151 13.80 12.01 -0.23
C ILE A 151 13.70 11.86 1.29
N ARG A 152 12.51 11.63 1.84
CA ARG A 152 12.29 11.50 3.29
C ARG A 152 12.94 10.23 3.85
N GLU A 153 12.77 9.10 3.18
CA GLU A 153 13.27 7.80 3.64
C GLU A 153 14.82 7.73 3.61
N HIS A 154 15.43 8.31 2.58
CA HIS A 154 16.87 8.20 2.35
C HIS A 154 17.65 9.49 2.54
N GLN A 155 16.99 10.57 3.00
CA GLN A 155 17.60 11.88 3.25
C GLN A 155 18.38 12.39 2.04
N LEU A 156 17.77 12.28 0.85
CA LEU A 156 18.43 12.65 -0.41
C LEU A 156 18.61 14.17 -0.48
N THR A 157 19.81 14.62 -0.86
CA THR A 157 20.19 16.05 -0.88
C THR A 157 20.51 16.58 -2.26
N SER A 158 20.47 15.74 -3.30
CA SER A 158 20.72 16.18 -4.68
C SER A 158 19.80 15.50 -5.69
N VAL A 159 19.61 16.15 -6.84
CA VAL A 159 18.79 15.65 -7.96
C VAL A 159 19.37 14.35 -8.51
N GLU A 160 20.69 14.20 -8.56
CA GLU A 160 21.34 12.98 -9.01
C GLU A 160 21.01 11.81 -8.09
N GLN A 161 20.96 12.03 -6.78
CA GLN A 161 20.59 11.00 -5.81
C GLN A 161 19.12 10.60 -5.97
N VAL A 162 18.23 11.58 -6.17
CA VAL A 162 16.81 11.30 -6.49
C VAL A 162 16.69 10.52 -7.79
N THR A 163 17.46 10.89 -8.82
CA THR A 163 17.45 10.25 -10.13
C THR A 163 17.95 8.81 -10.04
N ALA A 164 19.04 8.56 -9.32
CA ALA A 164 19.58 7.22 -9.12
C ALA A 164 18.61 6.30 -8.37
N ARG A 165 17.78 6.86 -7.48
CA ARG A 165 16.83 6.08 -6.67
C ARG A 165 15.49 5.86 -7.36
N THR A 166 14.94 6.89 -7.98
CA THR A 166 13.57 6.91 -8.54
C THR A 166 13.54 6.76 -10.06
N MET A 167 14.70 6.81 -10.74
CA MET A 167 14.84 6.93 -12.19
C MET A 167 14.28 8.24 -12.79
N ALA A 168 13.61 9.09 -12.00
CA ALA A 168 13.06 10.36 -12.44
C ALA A 168 14.19 11.26 -12.96
N GLY A 169 14.07 11.73 -14.19
CA GLY A 169 15.05 12.63 -14.79
C GLY A 169 16.17 11.94 -15.57
N SER A 170 16.41 10.64 -15.41
CA SER A 170 17.51 9.91 -16.09
C SER A 170 17.43 9.87 -17.62
N GLY A 171 16.31 10.31 -18.20
CA GLY A 171 16.06 10.39 -19.64
C GLY A 171 16.23 11.79 -20.24
N CYS A 172 15.11 12.49 -20.41
CA CYS A 172 15.04 13.76 -21.14
C CYS A 172 15.29 15.00 -20.27
N THR A 173 15.57 14.81 -18.99
CA THR A 173 15.85 15.82 -17.95
C THR A 173 14.82 16.96 -17.77
N THR A 174 13.71 16.99 -18.52
CA THR A 174 12.66 18.04 -18.46
C THR A 174 11.98 18.19 -17.10
N CYS A 175 12.12 17.20 -16.22
CA CYS A 175 11.54 17.22 -14.88
C CYS A 175 12.51 17.69 -13.79
N TYR A 176 13.76 18.04 -14.12
CA TYR A 176 14.79 18.41 -13.14
C TYR A 176 14.37 19.58 -12.25
N GLU A 177 13.88 20.68 -12.83
CA GLU A 177 13.42 21.85 -12.05
C GLU A 177 12.33 21.46 -11.04
N ARG A 178 11.36 20.64 -11.46
CA ARG A 178 10.31 20.14 -10.55
C ARG A 178 10.87 19.23 -9.47
N ILE A 179 11.87 18.41 -9.78
CA ILE A 179 12.55 17.55 -8.79
C ILE A 179 13.32 18.41 -7.78
N GLU A 180 13.99 19.47 -8.23
CA GLU A 180 14.66 20.45 -7.36
C GLU A 180 13.68 21.15 -6.43
N ASP A 181 12.54 21.63 -6.96
CA ASP A 181 11.49 22.27 -6.18
C ASP A 181 10.98 21.35 -5.06
N ILE A 182 10.73 20.08 -5.39
CA ILE A 182 10.30 19.06 -4.41
C ILE A 182 11.40 18.84 -3.36
N LEU A 183 12.65 18.72 -3.80
CA LEU A 183 13.78 18.49 -2.91
C LEU A 183 13.96 19.64 -1.92
N VAL A 184 13.92 20.89 -2.38
CA VAL A 184 13.99 22.08 -1.52
C VAL A 184 12.81 22.12 -0.55
N ARG A 185 11.59 21.87 -1.03
CA ARG A 185 10.38 21.91 -0.19
C ARG A 185 10.43 20.86 0.93
N VAL A 186 10.76 19.61 0.59
CA VAL A 186 10.78 18.48 1.53
C VAL A 186 11.93 18.61 2.53
N THR A 187 13.12 19.00 2.09
CA THR A 187 14.26 19.20 3.01
C THR A 187 14.02 20.40 3.93
N ALA A 188 13.43 21.49 3.44
CA ALA A 188 13.06 22.63 4.29
C ALA A 188 11.96 22.28 5.32
N GLU A 189 11.03 21.39 4.98
CA GLU A 189 10.06 20.86 5.93
C GLU A 189 10.74 19.98 7.00
N ALA A 190 11.63 19.07 6.58
CA ALA A 190 12.37 18.21 7.49
C ALA A 190 13.25 19.00 8.47
N LEU A 191 13.95 20.03 7.99
CA LEU A 191 14.77 20.92 8.82
C LEU A 191 13.91 21.66 9.86
N ARG A 192 12.75 22.21 9.46
CA ARG A 192 11.83 22.88 10.40
C ARG A 192 11.34 21.94 11.50
N ILE A 193 11.05 20.68 11.17
CA ILE A 193 10.63 19.67 12.16
C ILE A 193 11.79 19.34 13.11
N GLN A 194 13.02 19.21 12.59
CA GLN A 194 14.20 18.98 13.40
C GLN A 194 14.50 20.14 14.34
N GLU A 195 14.42 21.38 13.86
CA GLU A 195 14.57 22.60 14.66
C GLU A 195 13.50 22.68 15.76
N ALA A 196 12.23 22.41 15.43
CA ALA A 196 11.14 22.40 16.42
C ALA A 196 11.34 21.30 17.48
N ALA A 197 11.82 20.12 17.09
CA ALA A 197 12.14 19.04 18.01
C ALA A 197 13.33 19.38 18.92
N GLN A 198 14.36 20.05 18.40
CA GLN A 198 15.51 20.53 19.17
C GLN A 198 15.09 21.59 20.19
N ILE A 199 14.30 22.59 19.79
CA ILE A 199 13.78 23.63 20.68
C ILE A 199 12.91 23.01 21.78
N ALA A 200 12.07 22.02 21.45
CA ALA A 200 11.27 21.30 22.44
C ALA A 200 12.13 20.48 23.42
N ALA A 201 13.18 19.82 22.94
CA ALA A 201 14.13 19.07 23.77
C ALA A 201 14.94 20.00 24.70
N GLU A 202 15.39 21.15 24.20
CA GLU A 202 16.10 22.16 24.99
C GLU A 202 15.19 22.83 26.03
N ALA A 203 13.93 23.12 25.68
CA ALA A 203 12.94 23.64 26.64
C ALA A 203 12.62 22.64 27.76
N ALA A 204 12.51 21.35 27.43
CA ALA A 204 12.34 20.29 28.43
C ALA A 204 13.58 20.12 29.32
N ALA A 205 14.79 20.28 28.76
CA ALA A 205 16.04 20.25 29.53
C ALA A 205 16.20 21.47 30.45
N ALA A 206 15.69 22.64 30.06
CA ALA A 206 15.72 23.87 30.86
C ALA A 206 14.74 23.83 32.05
N GLN A 207 13.56 23.22 31.88
CA GLN A 207 12.56 23.07 32.95
C GLN A 207 12.99 22.09 34.06
N ALA A 208 13.97 21.21 33.80
CA ALA A 208 14.56 20.34 34.82
C ALA A 208 15.60 21.05 35.73
N LYS A 209 15.83 22.37 35.56
CA LYS A 209 16.95 23.09 36.16
C LYS A 209 16.58 24.32 37.01
N GLU A 210 15.35 24.43 37.53
CA GLU A 210 14.99 25.45 38.54
C GLU A 210 15.18 24.94 39.98
N PRO A 211 15.94 25.65 40.84
CA PRO A 211 16.07 25.31 42.26
C PRO A 211 14.94 25.95 43.08
N ALA A 212 14.29 25.16 43.94
CA ALA A 212 13.24 25.63 44.85
C ALA A 212 13.80 26.49 46.00
N PRO A 213 13.21 27.65 46.34
CA PRO A 213 13.67 28.44 47.48
C PRO A 213 12.90 28.10 48.76
N GLY A 214 13.68 27.82 49.82
CA GLY A 214 13.39 28.21 51.20
C GLY A 214 12.36 27.39 51.98
N THR A 215 12.83 26.52 52.88
CA THR A 215 12.05 26.16 54.07
C THR A 215 12.93 26.13 55.32
N VAL A 216 12.44 26.84 56.33
CA VAL A 216 13.10 27.23 57.57
C VAL A 216 13.25 26.04 58.52
N THR A 217 14.36 26.05 59.25
CA THR A 217 14.78 25.07 60.26
C THR A 217 13.91 25.09 61.52
N LEU A 218 13.44 23.93 61.99
CA LEU A 218 12.98 23.73 63.36
C LEU A 218 13.63 22.47 63.96
N LEU A 219 14.29 22.66 65.10
CA LEU A 219 15.06 21.67 65.87
C LEU A 219 14.21 20.94 66.94
N ALA A 220 14.73 19.76 67.31
CA ALA A 220 14.52 18.94 68.54
C ALA A 220 13.34 17.94 68.53
N ALA A 221 13.57 16.62 68.33
CA ALA A 221 14.08 15.56 69.25
C ALA A 221 12.95 14.94 70.10
N ARG A 222 12.73 13.63 70.36
CA ARG A 222 13.29 12.25 70.18
C ARG A 222 12.14 11.28 70.68
N PRO A 223 12.11 9.92 70.56
CA PRO A 223 13.22 8.93 70.61
C PRO A 223 13.10 7.65 69.71
N ARG A 224 14.17 6.83 69.74
CA ARG A 224 14.31 5.40 69.31
C ARG A 224 13.61 4.43 70.28
N PRO A 225 13.53 3.08 70.09
CA PRO A 225 14.09 2.15 69.08
C PRO A 225 12.97 1.25 68.44
N ALA A 226 13.13 0.18 67.64
CA ALA A 226 14.21 -0.75 67.32
C ALA A 226 14.01 -1.40 65.93
N GLN A 227 15.13 -1.84 65.36
CA GLN A 227 15.36 -2.63 64.12
C GLN A 227 14.83 -4.09 64.24
N PRO A 228 14.92 -5.02 63.24
CA PRO A 228 15.84 -5.04 62.08
C PRO A 228 15.34 -5.69 60.76
N ARG A 229 16.11 -5.48 59.69
CA ARG A 229 16.55 -6.47 58.65
C ARG A 229 17.38 -5.70 57.60
N ALA A 230 18.70 -5.77 57.69
CA ALA A 230 19.59 -6.76 57.08
C ALA A 230 19.70 -6.56 55.55
N GLU A 231 20.88 -6.06 55.18
CA GLU A 231 21.32 -5.57 53.87
C GLU A 231 21.48 -6.66 52.81
N THR A 232 21.37 -6.24 51.55
CA THR A 232 22.19 -6.80 50.47
C THR A 232 22.66 -5.68 49.54
N PRO A 233 23.95 -5.67 49.15
CA PRO A 233 24.58 -4.54 48.46
C PRO A 233 24.52 -4.65 46.92
N ARG A 234 24.78 -3.50 46.28
CA ARG A 234 25.03 -3.29 44.84
C ARG A 234 26.09 -4.27 44.29
N PRO A 235 26.17 -4.44 42.96
CA PRO A 235 27.15 -3.64 42.23
C PRO A 235 26.72 -3.18 40.83
N ALA A 236 27.52 -2.25 40.31
CA ALA A 236 27.44 -1.64 39.00
C ALA A 236 27.99 -2.54 37.88
N SER A 237 27.40 -2.34 36.69
CA SER A 237 28.00 -2.30 35.34
C SER A 237 29.08 -3.33 34.95
N ALA A 238 28.75 -4.21 34.01
CA ALA A 238 29.14 -4.09 32.60
C ALA A 238 28.75 -5.35 31.78
N VAL A 239 28.81 -5.19 30.45
CA VAL A 239 28.97 -6.22 29.40
C VAL A 239 27.71 -6.73 28.67
N ALA A 240 27.62 -6.27 27.41
CA ALA A 240 27.31 -6.94 26.13
C ALA A 240 26.09 -7.88 25.93
N ALA A 241 25.68 -7.85 24.65
CA ALA A 241 25.13 -8.95 23.85
C ALA A 241 23.60 -9.08 23.76
N SER A 242 23.14 -8.83 22.53
CA SER A 242 22.25 -9.69 21.75
C SER A 242 20.74 -9.69 22.05
N SER A 243 20.00 -9.40 20.98
CA SER A 243 18.56 -9.59 20.68
C SER A 243 17.95 -10.90 21.22
N PRO A 244 16.61 -11.14 21.11
CA PRO A 244 15.55 -10.35 20.48
C PRO A 244 14.27 -10.22 21.32
N LEU A 245 13.54 -9.12 21.16
CA LEU A 245 12.13 -9.06 21.53
C LEU A 245 11.30 -9.47 20.31
N THR A 246 10.79 -10.69 20.36
CA THR A 246 9.65 -11.16 19.60
C THR A 246 8.43 -10.27 19.86
N PRO A 247 7.72 -9.79 18.82
CA PRO A 247 6.39 -9.23 18.98
C PRO A 247 5.38 -10.37 19.13
N SER A 248 4.83 -10.52 20.33
CA SER A 248 3.60 -11.27 20.55
C SER A 248 2.39 -10.37 20.33
N SER A 249 1.86 -10.40 19.12
CA SER A 249 0.41 -10.52 18.95
C SER A 249 0.13 -11.26 17.65
N PRO A 250 -0.48 -12.47 17.72
CA PRO A 250 -0.81 -13.25 16.56
C PRO A 250 -1.89 -12.52 15.75
N LEU A 251 -1.59 -12.30 14.46
CA LEU A 251 -2.62 -12.06 13.45
C LEU A 251 -3.66 -13.18 13.56
N PRO A 252 -4.97 -12.86 13.59
CA PRO A 252 -5.99 -13.88 13.59
C PRO A 252 -5.86 -14.73 12.31
N PRO A 253 -6.00 -16.06 12.42
CA PRO A 253 -5.92 -16.94 11.25
C PRO A 253 -7.00 -16.54 10.23
N PRO A 254 -6.79 -16.79 8.92
CA PRO A 254 -7.83 -16.60 7.93
C PRO A 254 -9.02 -17.48 8.33
N SER A 255 -10.07 -16.84 8.84
CA SER A 255 -11.30 -17.52 9.17
C SER A 255 -11.75 -18.29 7.93
N ALA A 256 -12.00 -19.58 8.10
CA ALA A 256 -12.62 -20.44 7.12
C ALA A 256 -14.06 -19.94 6.86
N GLY A 257 -14.18 -18.87 6.08
CA GLY A 257 -15.41 -18.14 5.87
C GLY A 257 -15.56 -17.82 4.39
N MET A 258 -16.20 -18.76 3.68
CA MET A 258 -16.92 -18.59 2.41
C MET A 258 -16.21 -17.81 1.29
N THR A 259 -16.01 -18.44 0.12
CA THR A 259 -15.44 -17.75 -1.07
C THR A 259 -16.25 -16.50 -1.43
N ASN A 260 -15.60 -15.46 -1.98
CA ASN A 260 -16.27 -14.21 -2.35
C ASN A 260 -17.47 -14.44 -3.30
N LEU A 261 -17.38 -15.42 -4.19
CA LEU A 261 -18.51 -15.87 -5.04
C LEU A 261 -19.70 -16.41 -4.24
N LYS A 262 -19.47 -17.15 -3.16
CA LYS A 262 -20.55 -17.64 -2.30
C LYS A 262 -21.14 -16.52 -1.43
N LYS A 263 -20.32 -15.55 -1.00
CA LYS A 263 -20.79 -14.36 -0.28
C LYS A 263 -21.74 -13.53 -1.13
N ILE A 264 -21.37 -13.23 -2.38
CA ILE A 264 -22.19 -12.44 -3.30
C ILE A 264 -23.55 -13.11 -3.53
N ARG A 265 -23.57 -14.43 -3.82
CA ARG A 265 -24.83 -15.17 -4.01
C ARG A 265 -25.76 -15.11 -2.78
N LEU A 266 -25.20 -15.22 -1.58
CA LEU A 266 -25.99 -15.17 -0.35
C LEU A 266 -26.53 -13.75 -0.07
N ILE A 267 -25.76 -12.72 -0.43
CA ILE A 267 -26.17 -11.32 -0.35
C ILE A 267 -27.32 -11.06 -1.33
N GLU A 268 -27.21 -11.52 -2.57
CA GLU A 268 -28.27 -11.41 -3.59
C GLU A 268 -29.57 -12.09 -3.12
N GLU A 269 -29.50 -13.32 -2.62
CA GLU A 269 -30.66 -14.05 -2.08
C GLU A 269 -31.31 -13.31 -0.90
N THR A 270 -30.49 -12.75 0.00
CA THR A 270 -30.99 -11.99 1.15
C THR A 270 -31.66 -10.68 0.73
N ILE A 271 -31.13 -10.02 -0.30
CA ILE A 271 -31.72 -8.80 -0.85
C ILE A 271 -33.05 -9.14 -1.51
N GLU A 272 -33.15 -10.23 -2.28
CA GLU A 272 -34.42 -10.60 -2.95
C GLU A 272 -35.54 -10.93 -1.93
N ASP A 273 -35.22 -11.61 -0.84
CA ASP A 273 -36.16 -11.81 0.28
C ASP A 273 -36.67 -10.48 0.86
N LEU A 274 -35.77 -9.49 0.94
CA LEU A 274 -36.07 -8.16 1.46
C LEU A 274 -36.91 -7.32 0.50
N ARG A 275 -36.72 -7.47 -0.81
CA ARG A 275 -37.48 -6.75 -1.85
C ARG A 275 -38.98 -7.00 -1.73
N VAL A 276 -39.41 -8.19 -1.30
CA VAL A 276 -40.84 -8.49 -1.08
C VAL A 276 -41.45 -7.58 0.00
N TYR A 277 -40.70 -7.25 1.05
CA TYR A 277 -41.15 -6.34 2.10
C TYR A 277 -41.05 -4.89 1.63
N LEU A 278 -39.93 -4.50 1.02
CA LEU A 278 -39.71 -3.13 0.55
C LEU A 278 -40.73 -2.73 -0.53
N ARG A 279 -41.09 -3.65 -1.43
CA ARG A 279 -42.12 -3.42 -2.47
C ARG A 279 -43.52 -3.25 -1.89
N LYS A 280 -43.84 -3.90 -0.76
CA LYS A 280 -45.10 -3.66 -0.04
C LYS A 280 -45.17 -2.24 0.53
N ASP A 281 -44.02 -1.70 0.94
CA ASP A 281 -43.88 -0.34 1.45
C ASP A 281 -43.68 0.71 0.33
N GLY A 282 -43.75 0.30 -0.95
CA GLY A 282 -43.64 1.19 -2.12
C GLY A 282 -42.21 1.60 -2.48
N GLY A 283 -41.20 0.92 -1.92
CA GLY A 283 -39.78 1.08 -2.26
C GLY A 283 -39.17 -0.15 -2.92
N ASP A 284 -37.95 -0.03 -3.44
CA ASP A 284 -37.17 -1.19 -3.88
C ASP A 284 -35.67 -0.94 -3.61
N CYS A 285 -34.88 -2.01 -3.49
CA CYS A 285 -33.44 -1.92 -3.35
C CYS A 285 -32.73 -2.84 -4.36
N GLU A 286 -31.64 -2.34 -4.94
CA GLU A 286 -30.81 -3.06 -5.90
C GLU A 286 -29.38 -3.10 -5.42
N LEU A 287 -28.75 -4.27 -5.51
CA LEU A 287 -27.33 -4.42 -5.25
C LEU A 287 -26.53 -3.84 -6.42
N ILE A 288 -25.57 -2.97 -6.12
CA ILE A 288 -24.64 -2.45 -7.14
C ILE A 288 -23.32 -3.20 -7.05
N ASP A 289 -22.74 -3.27 -5.86
CA ASP A 289 -21.42 -3.87 -5.67
C ASP A 289 -21.18 -4.32 -4.22
N VAL A 290 -20.22 -5.22 -4.03
CA VAL A 290 -19.77 -5.72 -2.73
C VAL A 290 -18.26 -5.57 -2.64
N ASP A 291 -17.81 -4.57 -1.87
CA ASP A 291 -16.40 -4.30 -1.61
C ASP A 291 -16.02 -4.79 -0.21
N GLY A 292 -15.51 -6.02 -0.13
CA GLY A 292 -15.02 -6.64 1.10
C GLY A 292 -16.11 -6.81 2.17
N SER A 293 -16.25 -5.82 3.06
CA SER A 293 -17.28 -5.76 4.13
C SER A 293 -18.36 -4.69 3.87
N ASN A 294 -18.22 -3.92 2.80
CA ASN A 294 -19.15 -2.87 2.41
C ASN A 294 -20.07 -3.37 1.28
N VAL A 295 -21.37 -3.20 1.44
CA VAL A 295 -22.38 -3.54 0.43
C VAL A 295 -23.00 -2.24 -0.08
N LEU A 296 -22.82 -1.97 -1.37
CA LEU A 296 -23.34 -0.78 -2.04
C LEU A 296 -24.72 -1.11 -2.61
N VAL A 297 -25.74 -0.39 -2.14
CA VAL A 297 -27.13 -0.60 -2.58
C VAL A 297 -27.71 0.69 -3.16
N SER A 298 -28.44 0.57 -4.26
CA SER A 298 -29.30 1.63 -4.78
C SER A 298 -30.69 1.48 -4.19
N LEU A 299 -31.19 2.52 -3.53
CA LEU A 299 -32.59 2.58 -3.13
C LEU A 299 -33.39 3.24 -4.25
N THR A 300 -34.54 2.68 -4.59
CA THR A 300 -35.47 3.21 -5.59
C THR A 300 -36.89 3.27 -5.03
N GLY A 301 -37.79 3.99 -5.72
CA GLY A 301 -39.18 4.19 -5.25
C GLY A 301 -39.29 5.13 -4.06
N ALA A 302 -40.21 4.83 -3.13
CA ALA A 302 -40.47 5.64 -1.94
C ALA A 302 -39.25 5.76 -0.99
N CYS A 303 -38.24 4.91 -1.15
CA CYS A 303 -37.02 4.95 -0.35
C CYS A 303 -36.04 6.06 -0.79
N VAL A 304 -36.22 6.70 -1.95
CA VAL A 304 -35.37 7.82 -2.40
C VAL A 304 -35.81 9.09 -1.68
N GLY A 305 -35.05 9.50 -0.66
CA GLY A 305 -35.28 10.77 0.06
C GLY A 305 -36.30 10.69 1.21
N CYS A 306 -36.75 9.49 1.58
CA CYS A 306 -37.56 9.31 2.78
C CYS A 306 -36.71 9.54 4.04
N GLN A 307 -37.24 10.31 5.01
CA GLN A 307 -36.58 10.53 6.30
C GLN A 307 -36.32 9.22 7.07
N MET A 308 -37.05 8.16 6.74
CA MET A 308 -36.89 6.81 7.29
C MET A 308 -35.99 5.89 6.45
N ALA A 309 -35.40 6.35 5.34
CA ALA A 309 -34.51 5.53 4.53
C ALA A 309 -33.27 5.04 5.31
N SER A 310 -32.81 5.80 6.31
CA SER A 310 -31.75 5.38 7.24
C SER A 310 -32.14 4.16 8.07
N VAL A 311 -33.40 4.10 8.53
CA VAL A 311 -33.94 2.96 9.29
C VAL A 311 -34.02 1.71 8.40
N THR A 312 -34.41 1.88 7.14
CA THR A 312 -34.42 0.80 6.15
C THR A 312 -33.02 0.25 5.89
N VAL A 313 -32.02 1.11 5.71
CA VAL A 313 -30.61 0.71 5.52
C VAL A 313 -30.08 -0.05 6.74
N SER A 314 -30.37 0.43 7.95
CA SER A 314 -30.02 -0.26 9.20
C SER A 314 -30.70 -1.63 9.31
N GLY A 315 -31.98 -1.75 8.93
CA GLY A 315 -32.70 -3.02 8.93
C GLY A 315 -32.16 -4.03 7.90
N ILE A 316 -31.72 -3.56 6.74
CA ILE A 316 -31.02 -4.40 5.75
C ILE A 316 -29.66 -4.86 6.31
N GLN A 317 -28.92 -3.95 6.96
CA GLN A 317 -27.63 -4.26 7.57
C GLN A 317 -27.76 -5.34 8.66
N GLU A 318 -28.72 -5.21 9.58
CA GLU A 318 -28.95 -6.19 10.64
C GLU A 318 -29.29 -7.58 10.08
N ARG A 319 -30.14 -7.65 9.05
CA ARG A 319 -30.52 -8.93 8.41
C ARG A 319 -29.37 -9.59 7.66
N LEU A 320 -28.51 -8.80 7.01
CA LEU A 320 -27.31 -9.31 6.37
C LEU A 320 -26.32 -9.85 7.40
N ILE A 321 -26.11 -9.15 8.52
CA ILE A 321 -25.25 -9.62 9.62
C ILE A 321 -25.82 -10.91 10.23
N ALA A 322 -27.13 -10.99 10.44
CA ALA A 322 -27.80 -12.16 11.01
C ALA A 322 -27.67 -13.42 10.13
N LYS A 323 -27.75 -13.27 8.80
CA LYS A 323 -27.62 -14.40 7.86
C LYS A 323 -26.16 -14.78 7.57
N LEU A 324 -25.24 -13.81 7.52
CA LEU A 324 -23.84 -14.06 7.15
C LEU A 324 -22.93 -14.33 8.35
N GLY A 325 -23.30 -13.91 9.56
CA GLY A 325 -22.48 -14.04 10.76
C GLY A 325 -21.19 -13.20 10.72
N ILE A 326 -21.10 -12.25 9.77
CA ILE A 326 -19.95 -11.37 9.55
C ILE A 326 -20.43 -9.93 9.67
N PRO A 327 -19.69 -9.04 10.37
CA PRO A 327 -20.03 -7.63 10.42
C PRO A 327 -19.92 -7.01 9.01
N MET A 328 -21.05 -6.56 8.47
CA MET A 328 -21.16 -5.96 7.15
C MET A 328 -21.77 -4.57 7.28
N ARG A 329 -21.33 -3.60 6.46
CA ARG A 329 -21.85 -2.24 6.43
C ARG A 329 -22.58 -1.99 5.11
N VAL A 330 -23.81 -1.47 5.19
CA VAL A 330 -24.61 -1.16 4.00
C VAL A 330 -24.48 0.34 3.70
N ILE A 331 -24.11 0.68 2.47
CA ILE A 331 -23.93 2.06 2.02
C ILE A 331 -24.94 2.34 0.91
N PRO A 332 -25.94 3.23 1.13
CA PRO A 332 -26.85 3.63 0.09
C PRO A 332 -26.15 4.59 -0.86
N VAL A 333 -26.14 4.29 -2.16
CA VAL A 333 -25.68 5.26 -3.16
C VAL A 333 -26.88 5.99 -3.76
N GLY A 334 -26.89 7.31 -3.60
CA GLY A 334 -27.91 8.17 -4.21
C GLY A 334 -27.65 8.34 -5.71
N ARG A 335 -28.71 8.38 -6.51
CA ARG A 335 -28.66 8.64 -7.97
C ARG A 335 -28.20 10.07 -8.35
N ASN A 336 -27.52 10.79 -7.46
CA ASN A 336 -27.07 12.17 -7.65
C ASN A 336 -25.53 12.28 -7.69
N ALA A 337 -24.86 11.37 -8.40
CA ALA A 337 -23.39 11.44 -8.58
C ALA A 337 -22.93 11.32 -10.05
N HIS A 338 -23.85 11.43 -11.02
CA HIS A 338 -23.50 11.66 -12.42
C HIS A 338 -24.56 12.54 -13.08
N GLY A 339 -24.28 13.84 -13.23
CA GLY A 339 -25.16 14.77 -13.93
C GLY A 339 -24.71 16.21 -13.79
N LEU A 340 -23.99 16.68 -14.82
CA LEU A 340 -23.38 18.01 -15.06
C LEU A 340 -22.00 18.25 -14.43
#